data_AF-A0A2G1XF76-F1
#
_entry.id   AF-A0A2G1XF76-F1
#
_cell.length_a   1.000
_cell.length_b   1.000
_cell.length_c   1.000
_cell.angle_alpha   90.00
_cell.angle_beta   90.00
_cell.angle_gamma   90.00
#
_symmetry.space_group_name_H-M   'P 1'
#
loop_
_entity.id
_entity.type
_entity.pdbx_description
1 polymer ?
#
loop_
_entity_poly.entity_id
_entity_poly.type
_entity_poly.pdbx_seq_one_letter_code
_entity_poly.pdbx_strand_id
1 'polypeptide(L)'
;MKTTRRFVSALALVAAVGGLAACGPEDDKAGGSSASSPAAKQTDGGGSGDQGGGDCGQPPKLPAGHKMVEIAVPPSKGSMSAKDAKPTCTPNDWIYHGQGEAKYYTFTAGEVKAELATGSGSTKTVPVGELWMHAGDCMTDTSAVKSPYSCSGNIYDITLDGEGKVKTIKEIWHP
;
A
#
# COMPACT_ATOMS: atom_id res chain seq x y z
N MET A 1 18.45 23.00 39.82
CA MET A 1 17.84 22.05 40.78
C MET A 1 17.61 20.74 40.04
N LYS A 2 18.21 19.64 40.54
CA LYS A 2 18.04 18.28 40.00
C LYS A 2 16.78 17.66 40.60
N THR A 3 15.92 17.05 39.78
CA THR A 3 15.06 15.96 40.26
C THR A 3 14.89 14.90 39.19
N THR A 4 15.45 13.73 39.50
CA THR A 4 15.34 12.44 38.82
C THR A 4 14.22 11.62 39.47
N ARG A 5 13.54 10.75 38.70
CA ARG A 5 12.96 9.41 39.04
C ARG A 5 11.92 9.07 37.96
N ARG A 6 12.19 8.18 36.98
CA ARG A 6 12.15 6.69 36.99
C ARG A 6 10.88 6.07 37.60
N PHE A 7 10.06 5.46 36.74
CA PHE A 7 9.32 4.23 37.07
C PHE A 7 9.39 3.26 35.89
N VAL A 8 9.92 2.08 36.20
CA VAL A 8 9.92 0.85 35.40
C VAL A 8 8.63 0.10 35.75
N SER A 9 7.94 -0.47 34.78
CA SER A 9 6.98 -1.56 35.03
C SER A 9 6.96 -2.50 33.84
N ALA A 10 7.30 -3.74 34.15
CA ALA A 10 7.28 -4.93 33.30
C ALA A 10 6.07 -5.80 33.66
N LEU A 11 5.87 -6.89 32.89
CA LEU A 11 4.91 -8.02 33.02
C LEU A 11 3.61 -7.84 32.21
N ALA A 12 3.06 -8.84 31.51
CA ALA A 12 3.38 -10.27 31.39
C ALA A 12 2.88 -10.83 30.04
N LEU A 13 3.55 -11.87 29.54
CA LEU A 13 3.10 -12.76 28.47
C LEU A 13 2.01 -13.70 29.00
N VAL A 14 0.91 -13.85 28.25
CA VAL A 14 -0.03 -14.97 28.42
C VAL A 14 -0.09 -15.73 27.10
N ALA A 15 0.48 -16.94 27.10
CA ALA A 15 0.29 -17.93 26.06
C ALA A 15 -0.91 -18.80 26.46
N ALA A 16 -1.91 -18.91 25.58
CA ALA A 16 -2.98 -19.87 25.68
C ALA A 16 -2.93 -20.78 24.44
N VAL A 17 -2.36 -21.97 24.64
CA VAL A 17 -2.47 -23.11 23.71
C VAL A 17 -3.67 -23.92 24.17
N GLY A 18 -4.68 -24.07 23.32
CA GLY A 18 -5.86 -24.90 23.56
C GLY A 18 -6.16 -25.72 22.30
N GLY A 19 -5.81 -27.00 22.34
CA GLY A 19 -6.27 -28.02 21.40
C GLY A 19 -7.17 -29.03 22.11
N LEU A 20 -7.86 -29.84 21.29
CA LEU A 20 -8.74 -30.99 21.56
C LEU A 20 -10.26 -30.70 21.54
N ALA A 21 -10.93 -31.14 20.48
CA ALA A 21 -11.88 -32.26 20.53
C ALA A 21 -12.40 -32.60 19.12
N ALA A 22 -12.33 -33.88 18.80
CA ALA A 22 -12.89 -34.53 17.62
C ALA A 22 -14.36 -34.94 17.84
N CYS A 23 -15.00 -35.38 16.75
CA CYS A 23 -16.27 -36.13 16.64
C CYS A 23 -17.58 -35.31 16.64
N GLY A 24 -18.21 -35.28 15.46
CA GLY A 24 -19.61 -34.89 15.26
C GLY A 24 -20.57 -36.07 15.42
N PRO A 25 -21.79 -35.93 14.86
CA PRO A 25 -22.44 -37.04 14.19
C PRO A 25 -22.91 -36.67 12.78
N GLU A 26 -22.71 -37.62 11.88
CA GLU A 26 -23.31 -37.74 10.55
C GLU A 26 -24.75 -38.24 10.68
N ASP A 27 -25.65 -37.80 9.80
CA ASP A 27 -26.83 -38.59 9.43
C ASP A 27 -27.19 -38.33 7.96
N ASP A 28 -27.38 -39.45 7.29
CA ASP A 28 -27.42 -39.70 5.88
C ASP A 28 -28.69 -39.22 5.15
N LYS A 29 -28.54 -38.93 3.85
CA LYS A 29 -29.56 -39.36 2.90
C LYS A 29 -28.95 -39.88 1.60
N ALA A 30 -29.09 -41.19 1.45
CA ALA A 30 -28.68 -42.00 0.33
C ALA A 30 -29.56 -41.82 -0.92
N GLY A 31 -28.95 -42.11 -2.07
CA GLY A 31 -29.60 -42.48 -3.33
C GLY A 31 -28.95 -41.78 -4.52
N GLY A 32 -28.19 -42.41 -5.41
CA GLY A 32 -27.79 -43.79 -5.60
C GLY A 32 -27.34 -43.98 -7.06
N SER A 33 -26.22 -44.69 -7.25
CA SER A 33 -25.81 -45.45 -8.46
C SER A 33 -25.53 -44.68 -9.76
N SER A 34 -24.49 -44.93 -10.56
CA SER A 34 -23.52 -46.02 -10.64
C SER A 34 -22.38 -45.66 -11.62
N ALA A 35 -21.29 -46.42 -11.49
CA ALA A 35 -20.35 -46.87 -12.53
C ALA A 35 -18.94 -46.25 -12.55
N SER A 36 -17.98 -47.15 -12.72
CA SER A 36 -16.61 -47.12 -12.21
C SER A 36 -15.55 -47.01 -13.31
N SER A 37 -14.41 -46.39 -12.94
CA SER A 37 -13.01 -46.68 -13.34
C SER A 37 -12.52 -46.32 -14.76
N PRO A 38 -11.19 -46.16 -15.03
CA PRO A 38 -10.02 -46.09 -14.13
C PRO A 38 -9.05 -44.88 -14.35
N ALA A 39 -8.05 -44.82 -13.47
CA ALA A 39 -6.80 -44.04 -13.42
C ALA A 39 -6.32 -43.24 -14.66
N ALA A 40 -5.95 -41.98 -14.40
CA ALA A 40 -4.76 -41.36 -14.98
C ALA A 40 -4.09 -40.45 -13.93
N LYS A 41 -2.90 -40.86 -13.49
CA LYS A 41 -1.95 -40.04 -12.75
C LYS A 41 -1.35 -39.05 -13.76
N GLN A 42 -1.76 -37.78 -13.71
CA GLN A 42 -1.02 -36.69 -14.35
C GLN A 42 -0.32 -35.88 -13.26
N THR A 43 0.96 -36.19 -13.05
CA THR A 43 1.96 -35.16 -12.80
C THR A 43 2.11 -34.36 -14.07
N ASP A 44 1.75 -33.08 -14.05
CA ASP A 44 2.50 -32.00 -14.71
C ASP A 44 1.88 -30.63 -14.39
N GLY A 45 2.76 -29.63 -14.32
CA GLY A 45 2.54 -28.37 -13.63
C GLY A 45 1.36 -27.53 -14.10
N GLY A 46 0.59 -27.04 -13.12
CA GLY A 46 -0.20 -25.83 -13.25
C GLY A 46 0.62 -24.67 -12.70
N GLY A 47 1.47 -24.08 -13.56
CA GLY A 47 2.07 -22.79 -13.27
C GLY A 47 0.97 -21.78 -12.96
N SER A 48 1.14 -21.02 -11.88
CA SER A 48 0.37 -19.81 -11.64
C SER A 48 0.28 -19.03 -12.94
N GLY A 49 -0.96 -18.73 -13.34
CA GLY A 49 -1.26 -18.10 -14.62
C GLY A 49 -0.35 -16.90 -14.87
N ASP A 50 0.45 -17.02 -15.92
CA ASP A 50 1.05 -15.90 -16.61
C ASP A 50 -0.11 -15.12 -17.25
N GLN A 51 -0.69 -14.20 -16.49
CA GLN A 51 -1.63 -13.23 -16.99
C GLN A 51 -0.84 -12.22 -17.81
N GLY A 52 -0.64 -12.56 -19.09
CA GLY A 52 -0.21 -11.69 -20.18
C GLY A 52 0.62 -10.49 -19.74
N GLY A 53 1.89 -10.74 -19.40
CA GLY A 53 2.83 -9.66 -19.11
C GLY A 53 2.91 -8.74 -20.34
N GLY A 54 2.51 -7.47 -20.17
CA GLY A 54 2.70 -6.46 -21.21
C GLY A 54 4.17 -6.38 -21.62
N ASP A 55 4.45 -5.96 -22.85
CA ASP A 55 5.82 -5.65 -23.27
C ASP A 55 6.21 -4.26 -22.74
N CYS A 56 6.35 -4.17 -21.41
CA CYS A 56 6.67 -2.90 -20.77
C CYS A 56 8.15 -2.50 -20.92
N GLY A 57 8.99 -3.36 -21.50
CA GLY A 57 10.44 -3.14 -21.57
C GLY A 57 11.09 -3.01 -20.19
N GLN A 58 11.93 -1.99 -19.99
CA GLN A 58 12.62 -1.76 -18.71
C GLN A 58 11.76 -0.92 -17.75
N PRO A 59 11.74 -1.25 -16.44
CA PRO A 59 10.99 -0.48 -15.46
C PRO A 59 11.53 0.95 -15.32
N PRO A 60 10.66 1.93 -14.98
CA PRO A 60 11.08 3.32 -14.85
C PRO A 60 12.13 3.47 -13.75
N LYS A 61 13.20 4.18 -14.06
CA LYS A 61 14.27 4.49 -13.11
C LYS A 61 13.94 5.80 -12.39
N LEU A 62 13.86 5.74 -11.06
CA LEU A 62 13.69 6.94 -10.24
C LEU A 62 15.00 7.74 -10.13
N PRO A 63 14.93 9.07 -10.01
CA PRO A 63 16.10 9.87 -9.68
C PRO A 63 16.74 9.45 -8.35
N ALA A 64 18.03 9.75 -8.16
CA ALA A 64 18.72 9.40 -6.93
C ALA A 64 18.10 10.09 -5.71
N GLY A 65 17.86 9.33 -4.63
CA GLY A 65 17.23 9.83 -3.40
C GLY A 65 15.70 9.90 -3.44
N HIS A 66 15.09 9.63 -4.59
CA HIS A 66 13.63 9.55 -4.73
C HIS A 66 13.12 8.15 -4.41
N LYS A 67 11.89 8.10 -3.91
CA LYS A 67 11.16 6.87 -3.62
C LYS A 67 9.70 7.05 -3.99
N MET A 68 9.14 6.03 -4.64
CA MET A 68 7.70 5.93 -4.85
C MET A 68 7.04 5.27 -3.64
N VAL A 69 5.95 5.85 -3.16
CA VAL A 69 5.16 5.33 -2.06
C VAL A 69 3.67 5.38 -2.40
N GLU A 70 2.91 4.42 -1.88
CA GLU A 70 1.45 4.44 -1.92
C GLU A 70 0.92 4.74 -0.52
N ILE A 71 0.13 5.80 -0.36
CA ILE A 71 -0.47 6.14 0.93
C ILE A 71 -1.44 5.03 1.33
N ALA A 72 -1.24 4.46 2.51
CA ALA A 72 -1.94 3.25 2.96
C ALA A 72 -3.24 3.55 3.72
N VAL A 73 -3.32 4.71 4.37
CA VAL A 73 -4.52 5.22 5.06
C VAL A 73 -4.58 6.74 4.91
N PRO A 74 -5.77 7.36 5.04
CA PRO A 74 -5.91 8.81 4.99
C PRO A 74 -4.88 9.50 5.92
N PRO A 75 -4.04 10.40 5.39
CA PRO A 75 -2.99 11.02 6.19
C PRO A 75 -3.57 11.96 7.25
N SER A 76 -2.82 12.12 8.34
CA SER A 76 -3.18 12.98 9.47
C SER A 76 -2.19 14.12 9.62
N LYS A 77 -2.52 15.14 10.42
CA LYS A 77 -1.69 16.34 10.54
C LYS A 77 -0.26 16.02 10.97
N GLY A 78 0.70 16.19 10.05
CA GLY A 78 2.14 16.04 10.30
C GLY A 78 2.74 14.68 9.92
N SER A 79 1.94 13.76 9.40
CA SER A 79 2.41 12.41 9.08
C SER A 79 1.60 11.68 8.04
N MET A 80 2.20 10.65 7.45
CA MET A 80 1.50 9.71 6.58
C MET A 80 1.99 8.28 6.85
N SER A 81 1.11 7.32 6.62
CA SER A 81 1.48 5.90 6.54
C SER A 81 1.49 5.50 5.08
N ALA A 82 2.58 4.92 4.59
CA ALA A 82 2.71 4.58 3.18
C ALA A 82 3.53 3.31 2.96
N LYS A 83 3.14 2.51 1.96
CA LYS A 83 3.89 1.34 1.51
C LYS A 83 4.94 1.77 0.49
N ASP A 84 6.06 1.05 0.41
CA ASP A 84 7.01 1.27 -0.68
C ASP A 84 6.34 0.84 -2.00
N ALA A 85 6.22 1.75 -2.98
CA ALA A 85 5.58 1.44 -4.26
C ALA A 85 6.60 0.91 -5.28
N LYS A 86 6.24 -0.14 -6.00
CA LYS A 86 7.08 -0.76 -7.02
C LYS A 86 6.39 -0.71 -8.38
N PRO A 87 7.17 -0.52 -9.47
CA PRO A 87 6.62 -0.58 -10.81
C PRO A 87 6.14 -2.00 -11.08
N THR A 88 4.91 -2.11 -11.57
CA THR A 88 4.21 -3.32 -11.98
C THR A 88 3.84 -3.15 -13.44
N CYS A 89 4.21 -4.12 -14.27
CA CYS A 89 3.91 -4.08 -15.69
C CYS A 89 2.45 -4.48 -15.90
N THR A 90 1.69 -3.62 -16.59
CA THR A 90 0.34 -3.92 -17.07
C THR A 90 0.36 -4.13 -18.58
N PRO A 91 -0.73 -4.60 -19.21
CA PRO A 91 -0.81 -4.67 -20.66
C PRO A 91 -0.59 -3.34 -21.39
N ASN A 92 -0.79 -2.20 -20.72
CA ASN A 92 -0.71 -0.87 -21.33
C ASN A 92 0.58 -0.13 -20.98
N ASP A 93 1.08 -0.26 -19.74
CA ASP A 93 2.16 0.57 -19.21
C ASP A 93 2.73 0.06 -17.87
N TRP A 94 3.73 0.79 -17.34
CA TRP A 94 4.22 0.63 -15.98
C TRP A 94 3.41 1.47 -15.00
N ILE A 95 2.80 0.81 -14.02
CA ILE A 95 2.10 1.48 -12.92
C ILE A 95 2.77 1.18 -11.59
N TYR A 96 2.64 2.06 -10.60
CA TYR A 96 3.21 1.81 -9.28
C TYR A 96 2.14 1.28 -8.33
N HIS A 97 2.50 0.24 -7.58
CA HIS A 97 1.66 -0.31 -6.51
C HIS A 97 2.46 -0.48 -5.23
N GLY A 98 1.83 -0.15 -4.12
CA GLY A 98 2.32 -0.32 -2.76
C GLY A 98 2.52 -1.79 -2.43
N GLN A 99 3.74 -2.14 -2.00
CA GLN A 99 4.14 -3.50 -1.66
C GLN A 99 4.59 -3.56 -0.20
N GLY A 100 4.30 -4.68 0.45
CA GLY A 100 4.71 -4.95 1.83
C GLY A 100 3.97 -4.12 2.89
N GLU A 101 4.60 -4.02 4.05
CA GLU A 101 4.04 -3.30 5.21
C GLU A 101 4.16 -1.78 5.05
N ALA A 102 3.16 -1.06 5.57
CA ALA A 102 3.16 0.39 5.57
C ALA A 102 4.15 0.93 6.63
N LYS A 103 4.89 1.96 6.24
CA LYS A 103 5.83 2.68 7.09
C LYS A 103 5.26 4.03 7.46
N TYR A 104 5.56 4.49 8.67
CA TYR A 104 5.17 5.81 9.13
C TYR A 104 6.23 6.84 8.77
N TYR A 105 5.80 7.94 8.16
CA TYR A 105 6.65 9.05 7.76
C TYR A 105 6.13 10.34 8.40
N THR A 106 7.04 11.16 8.91
CA THR A 106 6.75 12.52 9.36
C THR A 106 7.22 13.52 8.33
N PHE A 107 6.56 14.68 8.25
CA PHE A 107 6.98 15.78 7.39
C PHE A 107 8.03 16.65 8.08
N THR A 108 9.04 17.12 7.33
CA THR A 108 10.00 18.11 7.84
C THR A 108 9.27 19.40 8.20
N ALA A 109 9.50 19.95 9.38
CA ALA A 109 8.76 21.12 9.86
C ALA A 109 8.99 22.34 8.96
N GLY A 110 7.91 22.94 8.43
CA GLY A 110 7.94 24.21 7.70
C GLY A 110 8.54 24.20 6.29
N GLU A 111 9.11 23.10 5.82
CA GLU A 111 9.97 23.07 4.61
C GLU A 111 9.56 22.04 3.56
N VAL A 112 8.43 21.35 3.74
CA VAL A 112 8.02 20.34 2.75
C VAL A 112 7.54 20.98 1.46
N LYS A 113 8.23 20.67 0.36
CA LYS A 113 7.72 20.98 -0.98
C LYS A 113 6.68 19.93 -1.36
N ALA A 114 5.41 20.30 -1.25
CA ALA A 114 4.28 19.46 -1.61
C ALA A 114 3.70 19.87 -2.98
N GLU A 115 3.47 18.90 -3.85
CA GLU A 115 2.92 19.10 -5.19
C GLU A 115 1.77 18.12 -5.45
N LEU A 116 0.64 18.62 -5.94
CA LEU A 116 -0.51 17.81 -6.35
C LEU A 116 -0.63 17.77 -7.87
N ALA A 117 -1.09 16.64 -8.40
CA ALA A 117 -1.32 16.47 -9.82
C ALA A 117 -2.55 17.26 -10.26
N THR A 118 -2.46 17.94 -11.40
CA THR A 118 -3.58 18.67 -12.02
C THR A 118 -3.93 18.13 -13.40
N GLY A 119 -3.47 16.91 -13.71
CA GLY A 119 -3.56 16.28 -15.02
C GLY A 119 -2.22 15.79 -15.54
N SER A 120 -2.22 15.33 -16.79
CA SER A 120 -1.03 14.74 -17.43
C SER A 120 0.17 15.68 -17.41
N GLY A 121 1.25 15.21 -16.77
CA GLY A 121 2.53 15.92 -16.66
C GLY A 121 2.50 17.26 -15.91
N SER A 122 1.38 17.62 -15.28
CA SER A 122 1.18 18.93 -14.66
C SER A 122 0.98 18.80 -13.16
N THR A 123 1.72 19.61 -12.40
CA THR A 123 1.59 19.68 -10.94
C THR A 123 1.48 21.12 -10.46
N LYS A 124 0.93 21.28 -9.26
CA LYS A 124 0.86 22.56 -8.56
C LYS A 124 1.39 22.42 -7.15
N THR A 125 2.26 23.34 -6.77
CA THR A 125 2.76 23.45 -5.38
C THR A 125 1.63 23.86 -4.46
N VAL A 126 1.46 23.14 -3.35
CA VAL A 126 0.43 23.39 -2.34
C VAL A 126 1.02 23.37 -0.94
N PRO A 127 0.37 24.00 0.05
CA PRO A 127 0.70 23.76 1.45
C PRO A 127 0.53 22.28 1.82
N VAL A 128 1.39 21.78 2.70
CA VAL A 128 1.35 20.37 3.12
C VAL A 128 -0.02 19.94 3.68
N GLY A 129 -0.73 20.86 4.34
CA GLY A 129 -2.08 20.61 4.84
C GLY A 129 -3.13 20.42 3.74
N GLU A 130 -2.97 21.10 2.59
CA GLU A 130 -3.83 20.90 1.41
C GLU A 130 -3.57 19.54 0.77
N LEU A 131 -2.30 19.10 0.72
CA LEU A 131 -1.95 17.76 0.26
C LEU A 131 -2.60 16.66 1.13
N TRP A 132 -2.63 16.82 2.45
CA TRP A 132 -3.26 15.82 3.33
C TRP A 132 -4.76 15.73 3.15
N MET A 133 -5.42 16.88 3.00
CA MET A 133 -6.86 16.91 2.71
C MET A 133 -7.13 16.23 1.38
N HIS A 134 -6.39 16.59 0.32
CA HIS A 134 -6.53 15.96 -1.00
C HIS A 134 -6.33 14.45 -0.96
N ALA A 135 -5.25 13.98 -0.35
CA ALA A 135 -4.99 12.54 -0.21
C ALA A 135 -6.09 11.83 0.60
N GLY A 136 -6.61 12.47 1.65
CA GLY A 136 -7.74 11.96 2.42
C GLY A 136 -9.02 11.87 1.59
N ASP A 137 -9.37 12.93 0.86
CA ASP A 137 -10.52 12.99 -0.02
C ASP A 137 -10.42 11.91 -1.10
N CYS A 138 -9.25 11.74 -1.73
CA CYS A 138 -9.04 10.70 -2.74
C CYS A 138 -9.22 9.27 -2.24
N MET A 139 -9.03 9.02 -0.95
CA MET A 139 -9.22 7.71 -0.34
C MET A 139 -10.63 7.49 0.21
N THR A 140 -11.40 8.56 0.45
CA THR A 140 -12.65 8.48 1.22
C THR A 140 -13.86 9.05 0.51
N ASP A 141 -13.70 10.13 -0.27
CA ASP A 141 -14.74 10.78 -1.06
C ASP A 141 -14.10 11.55 -2.24
N THR A 142 -13.99 10.89 -3.39
CA THR A 142 -13.40 11.51 -4.60
C THR A 142 -14.22 12.68 -5.13
N SER A 143 -15.49 12.82 -4.74
CA SER A 143 -16.33 13.96 -5.13
C SER A 143 -16.00 15.24 -4.35
N ALA A 144 -15.34 15.12 -3.19
CA ALA A 144 -14.87 16.25 -2.39
C ALA A 144 -13.58 16.89 -2.95
N VAL A 145 -12.89 16.18 -3.85
CA VAL A 145 -11.63 16.63 -4.46
C VAL A 145 -11.88 17.89 -5.27
N LYS A 146 -11.13 18.94 -4.93
CA LYS A 146 -11.31 20.26 -5.53
C LYS A 146 -10.60 20.34 -6.88
N SER A 147 -11.30 20.88 -7.88
CA SER A 147 -10.66 21.31 -9.12
C SER A 147 -9.53 22.30 -8.81
N PRO A 148 -8.36 22.21 -9.48
CA PRO A 148 -8.07 21.40 -10.68
C PRO A 148 -7.43 20.03 -10.40
N TYR A 149 -7.48 19.51 -9.18
CA TYR A 149 -6.79 18.28 -8.80
C TYR A 149 -7.58 17.03 -9.19
N SER A 150 -6.88 15.91 -9.33
CA SER A 150 -7.46 14.60 -9.66
C SER A 150 -6.82 13.49 -8.84
N CYS A 151 -7.59 12.52 -8.39
CA CYS A 151 -7.07 11.36 -7.68
C CYS A 151 -6.32 10.43 -8.60
N SER A 152 -5.05 10.18 -8.29
CA SER A 152 -4.14 9.44 -9.17
C SER A 152 -3.56 8.20 -8.47
N GLY A 153 -4.45 7.36 -7.93
CA GLY A 153 -4.05 6.08 -7.32
C GLY A 153 -3.30 6.18 -5.98
N ASN A 154 -3.28 7.36 -5.34
CA ASN A 154 -2.58 7.63 -4.08
C ASN A 154 -1.07 7.32 -4.11
N ILE A 155 -0.46 7.44 -5.29
CA ILE A 155 0.96 7.24 -5.52
C ILE A 155 1.71 8.57 -5.45
N TYR A 156 2.77 8.60 -4.66
CA TYR A 156 3.60 9.79 -4.46
C TYR A 156 5.08 9.49 -4.66
N ASP A 157 5.77 10.41 -5.32
CA ASP A 157 7.22 10.50 -5.33
C ASP A 157 7.68 11.36 -4.15
N ILE A 158 8.48 10.78 -3.26
CA ILE A 158 9.03 11.45 -2.09
C ILE A 158 10.55 11.48 -2.09
N THR A 159 11.09 12.51 -1.44
CA THR A 159 12.48 12.49 -0.96
C THR A 159 12.49 12.62 0.56
N LEU A 160 13.51 12.04 1.19
CA LEU A 160 13.71 12.11 2.62
C LEU A 160 14.89 13.02 2.95
N ASP A 161 14.83 13.71 4.08
CA ASP A 161 15.98 14.42 4.65
C ASP A 161 16.94 13.47 5.38
N GLY A 162 18.01 14.03 5.98
CA GLY A 162 19.00 13.26 6.73
C GLY A 162 18.47 12.59 8.01
N GLU A 163 17.27 12.98 8.48
CA GLU A 163 16.57 12.37 9.60
C GLU A 163 15.53 11.32 9.14
N GLY A 164 15.37 11.11 7.83
CA GLY A 164 14.37 10.22 7.26
C GLY A 164 12.96 10.82 7.20
N LYS A 165 12.80 12.14 7.37
CA LYS A 165 11.51 12.83 7.26
C LYS A 165 11.27 13.26 5.82
N VAL A 166 10.00 13.38 5.43
CA VAL A 166 9.61 13.76 4.07
C VAL A 166 9.98 15.22 3.83
N LYS A 167 10.89 15.44 2.89
CA LYS A 167 11.37 16.75 2.43
C LYS A 167 10.61 17.24 1.20
N THR A 168 10.33 16.35 0.26
CA THR A 168 9.47 16.63 -0.89
C THR A 168 8.45 15.53 -1.04
N ILE A 169 7.26 15.89 -1.52
CA ILE A 169 6.20 14.94 -1.84
C ILE A 169 5.43 15.45 -3.05
N LYS A 170 5.31 14.61 -4.07
CA LYS A 170 4.63 14.94 -5.32
C LYS A 170 3.70 13.81 -5.71
N GLU A 171 2.42 14.11 -5.86
CA GLU A 171 1.47 13.14 -6.42
C GLU A 171 1.85 12.83 -7.87
N ILE A 172 1.89 11.54 -8.20
CA ILE A 172 2.13 11.10 -9.57
C ILE A 172 0.80 10.93 -10.26
N TRP A 173 0.59 11.71 -11.32
CA TRP A 173 -0.60 11.58 -12.15
C TRP A 173 -0.65 10.23 -12.85
N HIS A 174 -1.84 9.64 -12.87
CA HIS A 174 -2.16 8.44 -13.63
C HIS A 174 -3.57 8.64 -14.24
N PRO A 175 -3.77 8.33 -15.54
CA PRO A 175 -5.07 8.41 -16.19
C PRO A 175 -6.09 7.41 -15.65
#